data_AF-X1GV28-F1
#
_entry.id   AF-X1GV28-F1
#
_cell.length_a   1.000
_cell.length_b   1.000
_cell.length_c   1.000
_cell.angle_alpha   90.00
_cell.angle_beta   90.00
_cell.angle_gamma   90.00
#
_symmetry.space_group_name_H-M   'P 1'
#
loop_
_entity.id
_entity.type
_entity.pdbx_description
1 polymer ?
#
loop_
_entity_poly.entity_id
_entity_poly.type
_entity_poly.pdbx_seq_one_letter_code
_entity_poly.pdbx_strand_id
1 'polypeptide(L)'
;MVALYPLHKVNPIKRIVVSTYQAVSGSGAAALRELTSQSKLVLEGRRVCPHVYSHQIAFNVLPEIDVFLDDGYTKEERKVMEEGVRRGWI
;
A
#
# COMPACT_ATOMS: atom_id res chain seq x y z
N MET A 1 9.14 1.13 -10.96
CA MET A 1 9.82 0.45 -12.09
C MET A 1 11.26 0.86 -12.33
N VAL A 2 11.68 2.09 -12.02
CA VAL A 2 13.07 2.57 -12.24
C VAL A 2 14.15 1.58 -11.79
N ALA A 3 13.99 0.95 -10.62
CA ALA A 3 14.95 -0.03 -10.10
C ALA A 3 15.02 -1.35 -10.89
N LEU A 4 13.91 -1.80 -11.49
CA LEU A 4 13.85 -3.09 -12.21
C LEU A 4 14.31 -2.96 -13.67
N TYR A 5 14.41 -1.73 -14.20
CA TYR A 5 14.64 -1.51 -15.64
C TYR A 5 15.99 -1.99 -16.09
N PRO A 6 17.08 -1.64 -15.37
CA PRO A 6 18.40 -2.04 -15.79
C PRO A 6 18.52 -3.58 -15.78
N LEU A 7 17.88 -4.24 -14.80
CA LEU A 7 17.86 -5.69 -14.70
C LEU A 7 17.10 -6.33 -15.88
N HIS A 8 15.91 -5.83 -16.20
CA HIS A 8 15.11 -6.34 -17.33
C HIS A 8 15.84 -6.17 -18.67
N LYS A 9 16.58 -5.07 -18.87
CA LYS A 9 17.37 -4.85 -20.09
C LYS A 9 18.52 -5.84 -20.28
N VAL A 10 19.12 -6.32 -19.18
CA VAL A 10 20.20 -7.31 -19.24
C VAL A 10 19.64 -8.72 -19.41
N ASN A 11 18.55 -9.04 -18.71
CA ASN A 11 17.85 -10.32 -18.83
C ASN A 11 16.35 -10.11 -18.63
N PRO A 12 15.49 -10.41 -19.64
CA PRO A 12 14.06 -10.19 -19.54
C PRO A 12 13.43 -10.87 -18.32
N ILE A 13 12.86 -10.05 -17.42
CA ILE A 13 12.13 -10.51 -16.24
C ILE A 13 10.78 -11.09 -16.68
N LYS A 14 10.49 -12.33 -16.27
CA LYS A 14 9.25 -13.03 -16.62
C LYS A 14 8.17 -12.98 -15.53
N ARG A 15 8.57 -12.77 -14.28
CA ARG A 15 7.66 -12.73 -13.13
C ARG A 15 8.23 -11.86 -12.02
N ILE A 16 7.39 -11.05 -11.40
CA ILE A 16 7.71 -10.25 -10.22
C ILE A 16 6.74 -10.66 -9.12
N VAL A 17 7.27 -10.90 -7.92
CA VAL A 17 6.50 -11.04 -6.68
C VAL A 17 6.99 -9.93 -5.76
N VAL A 18 6.07 -9.11 -5.28
CA VAL A 18 6.40 -7.93 -4.47
C VAL A 18 5.40 -7.78 -3.32
N SER A 19 5.88 -7.34 -2.17
CA SER A 19 5.06 -6.91 -1.04
C SER A 19 5.39 -5.44 -0.77
N THR A 20 4.38 -4.58 -0.75
CA THR A 20 4.56 -3.15 -0.55
C THR A 20 4.38 -2.78 0.92
N TYR A 21 5.17 -1.81 1.38
CA TYR A 21 5.02 -1.18 2.69
C TYR A 21 4.76 0.30 2.45
N GLN A 22 3.51 0.63 2.15
CA GLN A 22 3.14 1.99 1.76
C GLN A 22 2.87 2.85 3.00
N ALA A 23 3.45 4.05 3.00
CA ALA A 23 3.25 5.02 4.07
C ALA A 23 1.84 5.62 4.00
N VAL A 24 1.27 5.96 5.16
CA VAL A 24 -0.06 6.60 5.25
C VAL A 24 -0.15 7.95 4.53
N SER A 25 0.98 8.57 4.20
CA SER A 25 1.03 9.80 3.41
C SER A 25 0.46 9.63 2.01
N GLY A 26 0.49 8.42 1.44
CA GLY A 26 -0.13 8.10 0.16
C GLY A 26 -1.65 8.28 0.15
N SER A 27 -2.29 8.11 1.31
CA SER A 27 -3.74 8.32 1.52
C SER A 27 -4.10 9.75 1.89
N GLY A 28 -3.13 10.67 1.88
CA GLY A 28 -3.33 12.10 2.07
C GLY A 28 -3.31 12.58 3.54
N ALA A 29 -3.54 13.87 3.71
CA ALA A 29 -3.35 14.55 5.00
C ALA A 29 -4.30 14.05 6.10
N ALA A 30 -5.49 13.58 5.76
CA ALA A 30 -6.45 13.03 6.73
C ALA A 30 -5.90 11.75 7.37
N ALA A 31 -5.36 10.82 6.57
CA ALA A 31 -4.75 9.59 7.06
C ALA A 31 -3.53 9.86 7.95
N LEU A 32 -2.72 10.87 7.62
CA LEU A 32 -1.59 11.27 8.46
C LEU A 32 -2.03 11.79 9.84
N ARG A 33 -3.09 12.62 9.86
CA ARG A 33 -3.69 13.10 11.12
C ARG A 33 -4.28 11.95 11.93
N GLU A 34 -4.95 11.00 11.26
CA GLU A 34 -5.47 9.80 11.90
C GLU A 34 -4.36 8.99 12.55
N LEU A 35 -3.30 8.63 11.82
CA LEU A 35 -2.16 7.89 12.38
C LEU A 35 -1.58 8.62 13.61
N THR A 36 -1.38 9.94 13.50
CA THR A 36 -0.83 10.76 14.60
C THR A 36 -1.74 10.74 15.83
N SER A 37 -3.05 10.89 15.63
CA SER A 37 -4.05 10.88 16.71
C SER A 37 -4.15 9.51 17.37
N GLN A 38 -4.27 8.45 16.56
CA GLN A 38 -4.34 7.08 17.05
C GLN A 38 -3.09 6.72 17.84
N SER A 39 -1.88 7.06 17.36
CA SER A 39 -0.64 6.77 18.06
C SER A 39 -0.59 7.40 19.45
N LYS A 40 -1.05 8.65 19.61
CA LYS A 40 -1.14 9.29 20.94
C LYS A 40 -2.10 8.54 21.86
N LEU A 41 -3.29 8.20 21.38
CA LEU A 41 -4.29 7.47 22.16
C LEU A 41 -3.77 6.10 22.61
N VAL A 42 -3.10 5.36 21.73
CA VAL A 42 -2.51 4.05 22.07
C VAL A 42 -1.45 4.20 23.16
N LEU A 43 -0.56 5.20 23.04
CA LEU A 43 0.48 5.46 24.03
C LEU A 43 -0.07 5.93 25.39
N GLU A 44 -1.25 6.56 25.40
CA GLU A 44 -1.99 6.93 26.61
C GLU A 44 -2.82 5.76 27.19
N GLY A 45 -2.80 4.57 26.58
CA GLY A 45 -3.62 3.43 27.00
C GLY A 45 -5.12 3.60 26.73
N ARG A 46 -5.48 4.50 25.81
CA ARG A 46 -6.87 4.82 25.48
C ARG A 46 -7.35 4.04 24.26
N ARG A 47 -8.67 3.84 24.18
CA ARG A 47 -9.31 3.18 23.04
C ARG A 47 -9.19 4.04 21.78
N VAL A 48 -8.86 3.39 20.66
CA VAL A 48 -8.83 4.00 19.32
C VAL A 48 -10.14 3.73 18.58
N CYS A 49 -10.65 4.76 17.90
CA CYS A 49 -11.72 4.66 16.92
C CYS A 49 -11.18 5.09 15.54
N PRO A 50 -11.07 4.16 14.56
CA PRO A 50 -10.70 4.49 13.18
C PRO A 50 -11.80 5.29 12.46
N HIS A 51 -11.41 6.24 11.60
CA HIS A 51 -12.34 7.06 10.81
C HIS A 51 -11.95 7.10 9.32
N VAL A 52 -10.66 7.13 9.01
CA VAL A 52 -10.13 7.14 7.63
C VAL A 52 -9.95 5.71 7.13
N TYR A 53 -9.33 4.85 7.94
CA TYR A 53 -9.19 3.43 7.66
C TYR A 53 -10.29 2.62 8.36
N SER A 54 -10.66 1.47 7.80
CA SER A 54 -11.62 0.53 8.40
C SER A 54 -11.13 -0.07 9.73
N HIS A 55 -9.81 -0.05 9.96
CA HIS A 55 -9.15 -0.61 11.13
C HIS A 55 -8.08 0.36 11.67
N GLN A 56 -7.67 0.15 12.92
CA GLN A 56 -6.59 0.92 13.54
C GLN A 56 -5.32 0.79 12.70
N ILE A 57 -4.71 1.92 12.36
CA ILE A 57 -3.44 1.98 11.62
C ILE A 57 -2.25 2.21 12.56
N ALA A 58 -2.45 2.86 13.71
CA ALA A 58 -1.38 3.04 14.69
C ALA A 58 -0.89 1.69 15.23
N PHE A 59 0.42 1.46 15.14
CA PHE A 59 1.07 0.21 15.55
C PHE A 59 0.47 -1.05 14.90
N ASN A 60 -0.04 -0.92 13.66
CA ASN A 60 -0.64 -2.01 12.91
C ASN A 60 -0.22 -1.95 11.44
N VAL A 61 -0.46 -3.04 10.70
CA VAL A 61 -0.30 -3.11 9.24
C VAL A 61 -1.62 -3.60 8.64
N LEU A 62 -2.10 -2.88 7.63
CA LEU A 62 -3.34 -3.24 6.92
C LEU A 62 -3.00 -3.89 5.58
N PRO A 63 -3.44 -5.13 5.33
CA PRO A 63 -3.18 -5.85 4.08
C PRO A 63 -4.20 -5.47 2.98
N GLU A 64 -4.62 -4.21 2.93
CA GLU A 64 -5.63 -3.71 2.00
C GLU A 64 -5.36 -2.23 1.71
N ILE A 65 -5.25 -1.89 0.42
CA ILE A 65 -5.14 -0.50 -0.05
C ILE A 65 -6.12 -0.31 -1.20
N ASP A 66 -7.05 0.64 -1.02
CA ASP A 66 -8.23 0.80 -1.89
C ASP A 66 -9.15 -0.45 -1.79
N VAL A 67 -10.16 -0.55 -2.66
CA VAL A 67 -11.16 -1.62 -2.58
C VAL A 67 -10.68 -2.93 -3.18
N PHE A 68 -11.19 -4.04 -2.64
CA PHE A 68 -11.12 -5.35 -3.27
C PHE A 68 -11.90 -5.39 -4.59
N LEU A 69 -11.41 -6.22 -5.50
CA LEU A 69 -12.01 -6.57 -6.77
C LEU A 69 -12.51 -8.03 -6.73
N ASP A 70 -13.27 -8.43 -7.75
CA ASP A 70 -13.94 -9.74 -7.78
C ASP A 70 -12.97 -10.93 -7.76
N ASP A 71 -11.71 -10.74 -8.13
CA ASP A 71 -10.66 -11.75 -8.13
C ASP A 71 -9.80 -11.77 -6.85
N GLY A 72 -10.19 -11.00 -5.84
CA GLY A 72 -9.53 -10.96 -4.53
C GLY A 72 -8.30 -10.05 -4.45
N TYR A 73 -7.89 -9.43 -5.56
CA TYR A 73 -6.89 -8.36 -5.53
C TYR A 73 -7.52 -7.02 -5.16
N THR A 74 -6.73 -6.15 -4.58
CA THR A 74 -7.08 -4.74 -4.39
C THR A 74 -6.83 -3.93 -5.66
N LYS A 75 -7.48 -2.76 -5.79
CA LYS A 75 -7.24 -1.85 -6.91
C LYS A 75 -5.78 -1.38 -7.00
N GLU A 76 -5.13 -1.12 -5.88
CA GLU A 76 -3.73 -0.70 -5.89
C GLU A 76 -2.80 -1.83 -6.39
N GLU A 77 -3.04 -3.09 -5.99
CA GLU A 77 -2.30 -4.24 -6.53
C GLU A 77 -2.50 -4.38 -8.04
N ARG A 78 -3.74 -4.27 -8.53
CA ARG A 78 -4.03 -4.30 -9.98
C ARG A 78 -3.31 -3.19 -10.72
N LYS A 79 -3.32 -1.97 -10.18
CA LYS A 79 -2.61 -0.83 -10.77
C LYS A 79 -1.12 -1.08 -10.89
N VAL A 80 -0.48 -1.63 -9.85
CA VAL A 80 0.95 -1.99 -9.88
C VAL A 80 1.23 -3.04 -10.97
N MET A 81 0.36 -4.03 -11.14
CA MET A 81 0.48 -5.03 -12.21
C MET A 81 0.34 -4.40 -13.60
N GLU A 82 -0.70 -3.60 -13.82
CA GLU A 82 -0.99 -2.96 -15.11
C GLU A 82 0.06 -1.92 -15.51
N GLU A 83 0.57 -1.14 -14.55
CA GLU A 83 1.67 -0.22 -14.81
C GLU A 83 2.95 -0.96 -15.25
N GLY A 84 3.12 -2.19 -14.79
CA GLY A 84 4.21 -3.06 -15.20
C GLY A 84 4.12 -3.47 -16.66
N VAL A 85 2.94 -3.95 -17.06
CA VAL A 85 2.64 -4.38 -18.43
C VAL A 85 2.65 -3.20 -19.40
N ARG A 86 1.97 -2.09 -19.07
CA ARG A 86 1.81 -0.92 -19.96
C ARG A 86 3.14 -0.34 -20.40
N ARG A 87 4.16 -0.41 -19.54
CA ARG A 87 5.47 0.16 -19.85
C ARG A 87 6.37 -0.82 -20.63
N GLY A 88 5.90 -2.03 -20.98
CA GLY A 88 6.58 -3.03 -21.81
C GLY A 88 7.66 -3.87 -21.11
N TRP A 89 7.47 -4.21 -19.83
CA TRP A 89 8.49 -4.90 -19.00
C TRP A 89 8.16 -6.35 -18.72
N ILE A 90 6.94 -6.75 -19.07
CA ILE A 90 6.37 -8.09 -18.92
C ILE A 90 5.51 -8.33 -20.15
#